data_AF-A0A942HLE7-F1
#
_entry.id   AF-A0A942HLE7-F1
#
_cell.length_a   1.000
_cell.length_b   1.000
_cell.length_c   1.000
_cell.angle_alpha   90.00
_cell.angle_beta   90.00
_cell.angle_gamma   90.00
#
_symmetry.space_group_name_H-M   'P 1'
#
loop_
_entity.id
_entity.type
_entity.pdbx_description
1 polymer ?
#
loop_
_entity_poly.entity_id
_entity_poly.type
_entity_poly.pdbx_seq_one_letter_code
_entity_poly.pdbx_strand_id
1 'polypeptide(L)'
;MLKSGLAVGIAGIVAIVLAIGGASEPVESQEANFAACTPPSAARAVRGDWGQGVVAGGPLAVPRRPLAGMLEAKGGQLTAAMPVRVSGHQFVVLSVPASLRHRVFLYYGRVLDAEGQPTSSLSQAPGYAEIEFQPCRGRSPTTWPGGIRVLGRRPVRLQATIEGRPHSASIPLGSPTPVAAR
;
A
#
# COMPACT_ATOMS: atom_id res chain seq x y z
N MET A 1 -54.45 9.04 70.63
CA MET A 1 -53.03 9.12 71.02
C MET A 1 -52.19 8.76 69.81
N LEU A 2 -51.24 9.63 69.47
CA LEU A 2 -50.30 9.56 68.35
C LEU A 2 -49.51 8.23 68.30
N LYS A 3 -49.18 7.71 67.10
CA LYS A 3 -47.90 7.92 66.37
C LYS A 3 -47.63 6.81 65.33
N SER A 4 -46.97 7.24 64.24
CA SER A 4 -46.11 6.44 63.33
C SER A 4 -46.84 5.46 62.42
N GLY A 5 -46.55 5.29 61.13
CA GLY A 5 -45.42 5.46 60.20
C GLY A 5 -45.77 4.47 59.06
N LEU A 6 -45.41 4.59 57.80
CA LEU A 6 -44.12 4.80 57.18
C LEU A 6 -44.42 4.92 55.67
N ALA A 7 -43.72 5.81 54.98
CA ALA A 7 -43.76 5.94 53.54
C ALA A 7 -43.30 4.64 52.85
N VAL A 8 -44.06 4.15 51.86
CA VAL A 8 -43.60 3.12 50.93
C VAL A 8 -43.21 3.82 49.63
N GLY A 9 -41.92 3.76 49.33
CA GLY A 9 -41.27 4.46 48.24
C GLY A 9 -41.67 3.92 46.87
N ILE A 10 -41.90 4.85 45.96
CA ILE A 10 -41.92 4.62 44.52
C ILE A 10 -40.46 4.71 44.06
N ALA A 11 -39.83 3.55 43.85
CA ALA A 11 -38.52 3.47 43.19
C ALA A 11 -38.59 2.35 42.15
N GLY A 12 -39.32 2.62 41.06
CA GLY A 12 -39.20 1.84 39.84
C GLY A 12 -37.83 2.10 39.24
N ILE A 13 -36.91 1.16 39.41
CA ILE A 13 -35.59 1.20 38.78
C ILE A 13 -35.79 1.07 37.27
N VAL A 14 -35.52 2.17 36.58
CA VAL A 14 -35.43 2.25 35.13
C VAL A 14 -34.23 1.41 34.70
N ALA A 15 -34.50 0.28 34.04
CA ALA A 15 -33.47 -0.48 33.33
C ALA A 15 -33.08 0.28 32.06
N ILE A 16 -32.08 1.16 32.17
CA ILE A 16 -31.42 1.73 30.98
C ILE A 16 -30.45 0.67 30.46
N VAL A 17 -30.88 -0.05 29.43
CA VAL A 17 -30.00 -0.83 28.56
C VAL A 17 -29.22 0.17 27.70
N LEU A 18 -28.05 0.61 28.17
CA LEU A 18 -27.09 1.31 27.31
C LEU A 18 -26.26 0.26 26.59
N ALA A 19 -26.61 0.08 25.32
CA ALA A 19 -25.88 -0.71 24.35
C ALA A 19 -24.38 -0.39 24.40
N ILE A 20 -23.57 -1.42 24.56
CA ILE A 20 -22.13 -1.36 24.30
C ILE A 20 -22.00 -1.29 22.78
N GLY A 21 -22.10 -0.07 22.25
CA GLY A 21 -21.79 0.24 20.86
C GLY A 21 -20.28 0.11 20.65
N GLY A 22 -19.79 -1.13 20.61
CA GLY A 22 -18.50 -1.43 20.02
C GLY A 22 -18.61 -1.21 18.51
N ALA A 23 -18.52 0.04 18.08
CA ALA A 23 -18.15 0.36 16.72
C ALA A 23 -16.67 -0.03 16.57
N SER A 24 -16.41 -1.32 16.37
CA SER A 24 -15.24 -1.69 15.59
C SER A 24 -15.50 -1.14 14.20
N GLU A 25 -14.98 0.06 13.95
CA GLU A 25 -14.85 0.60 12.61
C GLU A 25 -14.26 -0.52 11.74
N PRO A 26 -14.85 -0.82 10.57
CA PRO A 26 -14.20 -1.73 9.66
C PRO A 26 -12.83 -1.11 9.39
N VAL A 27 -11.76 -1.82 9.78
CA VAL A 27 -10.41 -1.53 9.30
C VAL A 27 -10.55 -1.64 7.79
N GLU A 28 -10.72 -0.48 7.14
CA GLU A 28 -10.83 -0.36 5.70
C GLU A 28 -9.60 -1.07 5.15
N SER A 29 -9.85 -2.25 4.60
CA SER A 29 -8.79 -3.12 4.14
C SER A 29 -8.11 -2.34 3.03
N GLN A 30 -6.86 -1.92 3.28
CA GLN A 30 -6.06 -1.13 2.36
C GLN A 30 -5.60 -2.01 1.19
N GLU A 31 -6.59 -2.51 0.44
CA GLU A 31 -6.38 -3.47 -0.61
C GLU A 31 -5.85 -2.79 -1.86
N ALA A 32 -6.38 -1.61 -2.21
CA ALA A 32 -6.06 -0.92 -3.45
C ALA A 32 -5.67 0.55 -3.25
N ASN A 33 -4.76 1.03 -4.09
CA ASN A 33 -4.42 2.44 -4.27
C ASN A 33 -4.46 2.81 -5.74
N PHE A 34 -4.73 4.08 -6.05
CA PHE A 34 -4.89 4.56 -7.41
C PHE A 34 -3.78 5.54 -7.80
N ALA A 35 -2.99 5.17 -8.80
CA ALA A 35 -1.92 5.97 -9.37
C ALA A 35 -2.43 6.72 -10.62
N ALA A 36 -3.07 7.87 -10.38
CA ALA A 36 -3.58 8.75 -11.42
C ALA A 36 -2.46 9.41 -12.23
N CYS A 37 -2.76 9.79 -13.47
CA CYS A 37 -1.96 10.76 -14.20
C CYS A 37 -2.25 12.17 -13.65
N THR A 38 -1.47 12.65 -12.68
CA THR A 38 -1.55 14.04 -12.20
C THR A 38 -0.57 14.92 -12.99
N PRO A 39 -0.97 16.09 -13.51
CA PRO A 39 -0.06 17.01 -14.19
C PRO A 39 1.09 17.48 -13.27
N PRO A 40 2.22 17.93 -13.82
CA PRO A 40 3.50 17.93 -13.14
C PRO A 40 3.65 19.11 -12.18
N SER A 41 3.11 19.02 -10.97
CA SER A 41 3.74 19.67 -9.82
C SER A 41 4.86 18.76 -9.32
N ALA A 42 6.00 18.84 -9.99
CA ALA A 42 7.29 18.37 -9.49
C ALA A 42 7.32 16.95 -8.89
N ALA A 43 6.76 15.95 -9.56
CA ALA A 43 7.25 14.58 -9.40
C ALA A 43 8.68 14.55 -9.93
N ARG A 44 9.63 14.96 -9.08
CA ARG A 44 11.08 14.82 -9.26
C ARG A 44 11.27 13.46 -9.90
N ALA A 45 11.78 13.41 -11.13
CA ALA A 45 11.95 12.17 -11.87
C ALA A 45 12.58 11.15 -10.92
N VAL A 46 11.81 10.16 -10.48
CA VAL A 46 12.34 9.16 -9.57
C VAL A 46 13.33 8.41 -10.41
N ARG A 47 14.61 8.68 -10.15
CA ARG A 47 15.74 7.97 -10.72
C ARG A 47 15.69 6.56 -10.16
N GLY A 48 14.81 5.72 -10.70
CA GLY A 48 15.14 4.32 -10.83
C GLY A 48 16.39 4.24 -11.70
N ASP A 49 17.35 3.40 -11.32
CA ASP A 49 18.47 3.09 -12.20
C ASP A 49 17.99 2.21 -13.35
N TRP A 50 17.32 2.85 -14.31
CA TRP A 50 16.86 2.22 -15.54
C TRP A 50 18.05 1.79 -16.43
N GLY A 51 19.28 2.24 -16.13
CA GLY A 51 20.49 1.94 -16.88
C GLY A 51 20.93 0.48 -16.81
N GLN A 52 20.50 -0.24 -15.77
CA GLN A 52 20.75 -1.68 -15.60
C GLN A 52 19.71 -2.58 -16.32
N GLY A 53 18.76 -1.97 -17.04
CA GLY A 53 17.65 -2.65 -17.71
C GLY A 53 16.38 -2.73 -16.85
N VAL A 54 15.42 -3.52 -17.31
CA VAL A 54 14.08 -3.64 -16.69
C VAL A 54 13.65 -5.09 -16.52
N VAL A 55 12.73 -5.31 -15.57
CA VAL A 55 11.88 -6.50 -15.53
C VAL A 55 10.48 -6.07 -15.95
N ALA A 56 9.87 -6.79 -16.89
CA ALA A 56 8.58 -6.43 -17.47
C ALA A 56 7.53 -7.54 -17.28
N GLY A 57 6.29 -7.12 -17.07
CA GLY A 57 5.08 -7.95 -17.06
C GLY A 57 4.05 -7.38 -18.03
N GLY A 58 4.30 -7.52 -19.33
CA GLY A 58 3.52 -6.86 -20.38
C GLY A 58 3.86 -5.37 -20.50
N PRO A 59 2.88 -4.43 -20.52
CA PRO A 59 3.14 -3.00 -20.63
C PRO A 59 3.80 -2.40 -19.38
N LEU A 60 3.77 -3.12 -18.24
CA LEU A 60 4.36 -2.67 -16.98
C LEU A 60 5.82 -3.09 -16.88
N ALA A 61 6.67 -2.16 -16.46
CA ALA A 61 8.09 -2.38 -16.22
C ALA A 61 8.56 -1.72 -14.91
N VAL A 62 9.51 -2.36 -14.24
CA VAL A 62 10.25 -1.84 -13.09
C VAL A 62 11.76 -1.93 -13.36
N PRO A 63 12.61 -1.15 -12.65
CA PRO A 63 14.06 -1.30 -12.74
C PRO A 63 14.51 -2.73 -12.47
N ARG A 64 15.62 -3.16 -13.10
CA ARG A 64 16.20 -4.48 -12.85
C ARG A 64 16.70 -4.58 -11.41
N ARG A 65 16.38 -5.69 -10.73
CA ARG A 65 16.73 -5.96 -9.31
C ARG A 65 16.28 -4.84 -8.35
N PRO A 66 14.99 -4.51 -8.28
CA PRO A 66 14.51 -3.41 -7.43
C PRO A 66 14.63 -3.70 -5.92
N LEU A 67 14.95 -4.95 -5.55
CA LEU A 67 15.16 -5.38 -4.16
C LEU A 67 16.64 -5.55 -3.81
N ALA A 68 17.54 -5.15 -4.71
CA ALA A 68 18.96 -5.07 -4.40
C ALA A 68 19.27 -3.75 -3.69
N GLY A 69 20.16 -3.79 -2.71
CA GLY A 69 20.59 -2.59 -1.98
C GLY A 69 19.43 -1.82 -1.31
N MET A 70 18.57 -2.53 -0.59
CA MET A 70 17.48 -1.93 0.17
C MET A 70 17.98 -1.25 1.45
N LEU A 71 17.30 -0.19 1.88
CA LEU A 71 17.54 0.42 3.19
C LEU A 71 16.87 -0.42 4.27
N GLU A 72 17.62 -0.72 5.33
CA GLU A 72 17.10 -1.41 6.50
C GLU A 72 16.54 -0.41 7.50
N ALA A 73 15.26 -0.56 7.84
CA ALA A 73 14.57 0.18 8.88
C ALA A 73 14.39 -0.69 10.13
N LYS A 74 13.95 -0.08 11.23
CA LYS A 74 13.71 -0.79 12.51
C LYS A 74 12.75 -1.97 12.31
N GLY A 75 13.01 -3.05 13.04
CA GLY A 75 12.17 -4.26 12.99
C GLY A 75 12.38 -5.15 11.76
N GLY A 76 13.55 -5.05 11.09
CA GLY A 76 13.89 -5.92 9.96
C GLY A 76 13.12 -5.60 8.67
N GLN A 77 12.56 -4.40 8.58
CA GLN A 77 11.86 -3.91 7.39
C GLN A 77 12.88 -3.44 6.36
N LEU A 78 12.74 -3.90 5.11
CA LEU A 78 13.58 -3.47 4.01
C LEU A 78 12.77 -2.59 3.08
N THR A 79 13.28 -1.40 2.74
CA THR A 79 12.59 -0.45 1.86
C THR A 79 13.47 -0.04 0.67
N ALA A 80 12.85 0.16 -0.48
CA ALA A 80 13.54 0.66 -1.68
C ALA A 80 12.61 1.49 -2.55
N ALA A 81 13.18 2.42 -3.30
CA ALA A 81 12.50 3.07 -4.40
C ALA A 81 12.25 2.06 -5.52
N MET A 82 11.02 2.01 -6.02
CA MET A 82 10.61 1.09 -7.08
C MET A 82 9.63 1.82 -8.01
N PRO A 83 10.13 2.73 -8.86
CA PRO A 83 9.26 3.37 -9.84
C PRO A 83 8.68 2.33 -10.80
N VAL A 84 7.48 2.61 -11.29
CA VAL A 84 6.79 1.78 -12.28
C VAL A 84 6.62 2.57 -13.55
N ARG A 85 6.90 1.95 -14.69
CA ARG A 85 6.64 2.48 -16.01
C ARG A 85 5.58 1.64 -16.69
N VAL A 86 4.50 2.26 -17.13
CA VAL A 86 3.48 1.63 -17.97
C VAL A 86 3.58 2.19 -19.38
N SER A 87 3.73 1.30 -20.35
CA SER A 87 3.75 1.61 -21.78
C SER A 87 2.36 1.45 -22.38
N GLY A 88 1.99 2.33 -23.31
CA GLY A 88 0.65 2.34 -23.91
C GLY A 88 -0.37 3.09 -23.04
N HIS A 89 -1.64 2.76 -23.24
CA HIS A 89 -2.77 3.50 -22.69
C HIS A 89 -3.77 2.64 -21.91
N GLN A 90 -3.47 1.35 -21.74
CA GLN A 90 -4.34 0.40 -21.04
C GLN A 90 -4.19 0.54 -19.53
N PHE A 91 -5.29 0.38 -18.78
CA PHE A 91 -5.19 0.25 -17.33
C PHE A 91 -4.37 -0.98 -16.96
N VAL A 92 -3.56 -0.83 -15.91
CA VAL A 92 -2.76 -1.93 -15.37
C VAL A 92 -2.90 -1.96 -13.87
N VAL A 93 -3.10 -3.16 -13.33
CA VAL A 93 -3.15 -3.42 -11.90
C VAL A 93 -1.90 -4.19 -11.51
N LEU A 94 -1.10 -3.65 -10.59
CA LEU A 94 0.02 -4.35 -9.98
C LEU A 94 -0.41 -4.87 -8.61
N SER A 95 -0.38 -6.18 -8.40
CA SER A 95 -0.83 -6.80 -7.17
C SER A 95 0.22 -7.69 -6.51
N VAL A 96 0.16 -7.72 -5.19
CA VAL A 96 0.87 -8.65 -4.32
C VAL A 96 0.04 -9.93 -4.21
N PRO A 97 0.58 -11.10 -4.60
CA PRO A 97 -0.09 -12.38 -4.40
C PRO A 97 -0.52 -12.58 -2.95
N ALA A 98 -1.66 -13.22 -2.71
CA ALA A 98 -2.22 -13.42 -1.36
C ALA A 98 -1.20 -13.98 -0.35
N SER A 99 -0.36 -14.93 -0.79
CA SER A 99 0.70 -15.55 0.03
C SER A 99 1.84 -14.60 0.42
N LEU A 100 1.91 -13.40 -0.17
CA LEU A 100 2.92 -12.38 0.11
C LEU A 100 2.36 -11.12 0.79
N ARG A 101 1.04 -10.96 0.89
CA ARG A 101 0.38 -9.76 1.44
C ARG A 101 0.75 -9.44 2.89
N HIS A 102 1.18 -10.44 3.66
CA HIS A 102 1.64 -10.25 5.04
C HIS A 102 3.07 -9.67 5.14
N ARG A 103 3.80 -9.60 4.02
CA ARG A 103 5.23 -9.22 4.03
C ARG A 103 5.65 -8.25 2.93
N VAL A 104 4.83 -7.99 1.92
CA VAL A 104 5.15 -7.11 0.80
C VAL A 104 4.09 -6.02 0.72
N PHE A 105 4.54 -4.77 0.70
CA PHE A 105 3.69 -3.58 0.68
C PHE A 105 4.16 -2.63 -0.41
N LEU A 106 3.22 -2.14 -1.22
CA LEU A 106 3.47 -1.27 -2.36
C LEU A 106 3.08 0.19 -2.05
N TYR A 107 3.77 1.13 -2.68
CA TYR A 107 3.56 2.57 -2.49
C TYR A 107 3.72 3.30 -3.81
N TYR A 108 2.72 4.07 -4.25
CA TYR A 108 2.78 4.89 -5.45
C TYR A 108 1.97 6.17 -5.27
N GLY A 109 2.38 7.23 -5.98
CA GLY A 109 1.76 8.54 -5.86
C GLY A 109 2.06 9.21 -4.51
N ARG A 110 1.07 9.85 -3.91
CA ARG A 110 1.19 10.45 -2.57
C ARG A 110 1.11 9.36 -1.52
N VAL A 111 2.18 9.15 -0.77
CA VAL A 111 2.22 8.20 0.34
C VAL A 111 1.70 8.87 1.61
N LEU A 112 0.78 8.20 2.30
CA LEU A 112 0.18 8.66 3.55
C LEU A 112 0.63 7.77 4.72
N ASP A 113 0.78 8.34 5.90
CA ASP A 113 0.98 7.59 7.15
C ASP A 113 -0.35 7.03 7.69
N ALA A 114 -0.33 6.46 8.90
CA ALA A 114 -1.50 5.84 9.51
C ALA A 114 -2.59 6.86 9.86
N GLU A 115 -2.21 8.13 10.05
CA GLU A 115 -3.08 9.26 10.35
C GLU A 115 -3.56 9.98 9.07
N GLY A 116 -3.23 9.45 7.88
CA GLY A 116 -3.63 10.00 6.59
C GLY A 116 -2.83 11.24 6.17
N GLN A 117 -1.71 11.55 6.82
CA GLN A 117 -0.86 12.68 6.48
C GLN A 117 0.22 12.29 5.45
N PRO A 118 0.61 13.20 4.53
CA PRO A 118 1.67 12.92 3.57
C PRO A 118 3.00 12.59 4.26
N THR A 119 3.62 11.48 3.88
CA THR A 119 4.91 11.03 4.43
C THR A 119 5.88 10.57 3.35
N SER A 120 7.18 10.61 3.65
CA SER A 120 8.24 10.00 2.85
C SER A 120 8.73 8.67 3.45
N SER A 121 8.24 8.31 4.64
CA SER A 121 8.67 7.14 5.40
C SER A 121 7.83 5.91 5.07
N LEU A 122 8.33 5.06 4.16
CA LEU A 122 7.62 3.82 3.79
C LEU A 122 7.46 2.84 4.96
N SER A 123 8.33 2.91 5.97
CA SER A 123 8.24 2.08 7.18
C SER A 123 7.10 2.47 8.11
N GLN A 124 6.62 3.72 8.03
CA GLN A 124 5.51 4.24 8.83
C GLN A 124 4.18 4.22 8.05
N ALA A 125 4.25 4.19 6.72
CA ALA A 125 3.08 4.06 5.88
C ALA A 125 2.56 2.60 5.87
N PRO A 126 1.24 2.39 5.93
CA PRO A 126 0.66 1.05 6.03
C PRO A 126 0.86 0.24 4.73
N GLY A 127 0.76 0.89 3.57
CA GLY A 127 1.09 0.34 2.26
C GLY A 127 0.00 -0.58 1.69
N TYR A 128 0.05 -0.81 0.38
CA TYR A 128 -1.06 -1.42 -0.35
C TYR A 128 -0.70 -2.79 -0.93
N ALA A 129 -1.69 -3.67 -1.02
CA ALA A 129 -1.55 -4.96 -1.70
C ALA A 129 -1.73 -4.83 -3.22
N GLU A 130 -2.44 -3.81 -3.68
CA GLU A 130 -2.76 -3.58 -5.08
C GLU A 130 -2.65 -2.10 -5.45
N ILE A 131 -2.17 -1.84 -6.65
CA ILE A 131 -2.05 -0.50 -7.21
C ILE A 131 -2.63 -0.50 -8.62
N GLU A 132 -3.60 0.35 -8.86
CA GLU A 132 -4.15 0.61 -10.19
C GLU A 132 -3.40 1.78 -10.84
N PHE A 133 -2.94 1.58 -12.07
CA PHE A 133 -2.27 2.60 -12.86
C PHE A 133 -3.16 3.05 -14.00
N GLN A 134 -3.43 4.36 -14.05
CA GLN A 134 -4.14 5.01 -15.15
C GLN A 134 -3.14 5.75 -16.05
N PRO A 135 -2.74 5.20 -17.22
CA PRO A 135 -1.83 5.90 -18.10
C PRO A 135 -2.36 7.24 -18.58
N CYS A 136 -1.46 8.19 -18.77
CA CYS A 136 -1.80 9.50 -19.30
C CYS A 136 -2.34 9.39 -20.73
N ARG A 137 -3.48 10.02 -20.99
CA ARG A 137 -3.98 10.18 -22.37
C ARG A 137 -2.97 11.00 -23.17
N GLY A 138 -2.56 10.50 -24.34
CA GLY A 138 -1.61 11.18 -25.22
C GLY A 138 -0.14 11.12 -24.80
N ARG A 139 0.22 10.42 -23.72
CA ARG A 139 1.61 10.23 -23.29
C ARG A 139 1.90 8.78 -22.96
N SER A 140 2.76 8.16 -23.77
CA SER A 140 3.28 6.81 -23.55
C SER A 140 4.80 6.82 -23.75
N PRO A 141 5.60 6.28 -22.83
CA PRO A 141 5.19 5.65 -21.57
C PRO A 141 4.88 6.66 -20.45
N THR A 142 4.09 6.25 -19.47
CA THR A 142 3.90 7.00 -18.21
C THR A 142 4.71 6.33 -17.09
N THR A 143 5.36 7.13 -16.24
CA THR A 143 6.18 6.62 -15.12
C THR A 143 5.69 7.22 -13.82
N TRP A 144 5.49 6.38 -12.81
CA TRP A 144 5.08 6.79 -11.48
C TRP A 144 6.21 6.61 -10.47
N PRO A 145 6.41 7.61 -9.59
CA PRO A 145 7.23 7.43 -8.42
C PRO A 145 6.58 6.39 -7.49
N GLY A 146 7.40 5.62 -6.81
CA GLY A 146 6.91 4.64 -5.87
C GLY A 146 8.01 3.92 -5.13
N GLY A 147 7.60 2.99 -4.29
CA GLY A 147 8.47 2.23 -3.43
C GLY A 147 7.85 0.90 -3.05
N ILE A 148 8.69 0.08 -2.42
CA ILE A 148 8.30 -1.22 -1.89
C ILE A 148 8.90 -1.40 -0.50
N ARG A 149 8.12 -1.98 0.40
CA ARG A 149 8.56 -2.46 1.70
C ARG A 149 8.42 -3.97 1.74
N VAL A 150 9.46 -4.64 2.23
CA VAL A 150 9.48 -6.11 2.37
C VAL A 150 9.94 -6.52 3.77
N LEU A 151 9.23 -7.47 4.37
CA LEU A 151 9.65 -8.16 5.58
C LEU A 151 10.39 -9.45 5.22
N GLY A 152 11.62 -9.58 5.74
CA GLY A 152 12.50 -10.72 5.49
C GLY A 152 13.14 -10.71 4.09
N ARG A 153 13.89 -11.80 3.80
CA ARG A 153 14.78 -11.87 2.63
C ARG A 153 14.36 -12.89 1.55
N ARG A 154 13.16 -13.46 1.68
CA ARG A 154 12.66 -14.43 0.69
C ARG A 154 12.40 -13.72 -0.67
N PRO A 155 12.54 -14.41 -1.81
CA PRO A 155 12.24 -13.84 -3.12
C PRO A 155 10.81 -13.31 -3.24
N VAL A 156 10.63 -12.22 -3.98
CA VAL A 156 9.33 -11.60 -4.25
C VAL A 156 8.99 -11.72 -5.74
N ARG A 157 7.73 -12.05 -6.02
CA ARG A 157 7.13 -11.97 -7.35
C ARG A 157 5.80 -11.24 -7.24
N LEU A 158 5.59 -10.24 -8.08
CA LEU A 158 4.32 -9.54 -8.20
C LEU A 158 3.52 -10.08 -9.38
N GLN A 159 2.25 -9.67 -9.47
CA GLN A 159 1.38 -9.95 -10.60
C GLN A 159 0.96 -8.63 -11.25
N ALA A 160 0.94 -8.60 -12.58
CA ALA A 160 0.40 -7.50 -13.35
C ALA A 160 -0.80 -7.98 -14.16
N THR A 161 -1.97 -7.45 -13.86
CA THR A 161 -3.19 -7.66 -14.63
C THR A 161 -3.39 -6.48 -15.56
N ILE A 162 -3.68 -6.75 -16.83
CA ILE A 162 -3.77 -5.74 -17.88
C ILE A 162 -5.18 -5.74 -18.40
N GLU A 163 -5.78 -4.57 -18.54
CA GLU A 163 -7.11 -4.41 -19.12
C GLU A 163 -7.23 -5.13 -20.48
N GLY A 164 -8.29 -5.91 -20.64
CA GLY A 164 -8.54 -6.68 -21.86
C GLY A 164 -7.65 -7.91 -22.04
N ARG A 165 -6.84 -8.30 -21.05
CA ARG A 165 -6.06 -9.55 -21.07
C ARG A 165 -6.53 -10.54 -20.00
N PRO A 166 -6.79 -11.81 -20.37
CA PRO A 166 -7.34 -12.79 -19.43
C PRO A 166 -6.31 -13.33 -18.42
N HIS A 167 -5.00 -13.13 -18.65
CA HIS A 167 -3.95 -13.69 -17.80
C HIS A 167 -3.07 -12.59 -17.20
N SER A 168 -2.78 -12.72 -15.90
CA SER A 168 -1.81 -11.87 -15.21
C SER A 168 -0.38 -12.27 -15.55
N ALA A 169 0.48 -11.28 -15.81
CA ALA A 169 1.90 -11.49 -16.00
C ALA A 169 2.63 -11.52 -14.65
N SER A 170 3.60 -12.43 -14.47
CA SER A 170 4.42 -12.47 -13.26
C SER A 170 5.64 -11.56 -13.41
N ILE A 171 5.95 -10.79 -12.36
CA ILE A 171 7.09 -9.87 -12.32
C ILE A 171 8.07 -10.33 -11.22
N PRO A 172 9.18 -10.99 -11.59
CA PRO A 172 10.16 -11.46 -10.61
C PRO A 172 11.06 -10.31 -10.13
N LEU A 173 10.85 -9.86 -8.89
CA LEU A 173 11.65 -8.79 -8.29
C LEU A 173 12.98 -9.30 -7.68
N GLY A 174 13.07 -10.60 -7.40
CA GLY A 174 14.25 -11.23 -6.81
C GLY A 174 14.23 -11.23 -5.28
N SER A 175 15.39 -11.45 -4.66
CA SER A 175 15.54 -11.49 -3.20
C SER A 175 15.91 -10.12 -2.62
N PRO A 176 15.25 -9.68 -1.53
CA PRO A 176 15.68 -8.51 -0.76
C PRO A 176 17.09 -8.67 -0.20
N THR A 177 17.95 -7.70 -0.50
CA THR A 177 19.30 -7.59 0.09
C THR A 177 19.49 -6.19 0.66
N PRO A 178 19.81 -6.03 1.95
CA PRO A 178 20.10 -4.72 2.52
C PRO A 178 21.43 -4.16 2.00
N VAL A 179 21.57 -2.83 1.97
CA VAL A 179 22.89 -2.18 1.95
C VAL A 179 23.42 -2.19 3.38
N ALA A 180 24.71 -2.48 3.56
CA ALA A 180 25.37 -2.21 4.84
C ALA A 180 25.27 -0.71 5.14
N ALA A 181 24.77 -0.34 6.32
CA ALA A 181 24.82 1.05 6.78
C ALA A 181 26.28 1.52 6.74
N ARG A 182 26.57 2.57 5.96
CA ARG A 182 27.88 3.22 5.94
C ARG A 182 27.96 4.23 7.06
#